data_AF-A0A1I5A877-F1
#
_entry.id   AF-A0A1I5A877-F1
#
_cell.length_a   1.000
_cell.length_b   1.000
_cell.length_c   1.000
_cell.angle_alpha   90.00
_cell.angle_beta   90.00
_cell.angle_gamma   90.00
#
_symmetry.space_group_name_H-M   'P 1'
#
loop_
_entity.id
_entity.type
_entity.pdbx_description
1 polymer ?
#
loop_
_entity_poly.entity_id
_entity_poly.type
_entity_poly.pdbx_seq_one_letter_code
_entity_poly.pdbx_strand_id
1 'polypeptide(L)'
;MMPRVTSPGTALLAVHLDRSSMLRPLLPALRAGLADLLEDQAGPGEPEVVVATGNDLTRSLSDGSHPPAVPTSRTAARAALPARLRALDGPDLRTGAARLLDAVGDELAARDEADRPERVVVLLVGEAAVGDTTEVRERITHQQAAYAWEIVLVDVTSGGIPVAKVLARTGGAPAADARSAAAPAAASAAAPAAGTGAVDNRADTRGAGSRSVAAPEPAARDAAGIGEAAAGARGGTGTVLGELPGAPAAAARFGVPATATITAGPGAAGVTAALAAASAFVTRARAARPHEPVEGFSDAERAAAEVPDTRPAWRKFLRLSRP
;
A
#
# COMPACT_ATOMS: atom_id res chain seq x y z
N MET A 1 12.73 -7.15 -33.25
CA MET A 1 12.31 -7.64 -31.93
C MET A 1 11.15 -8.58 -32.18
N MET A 2 11.34 -9.89 -32.00
CA MET A 2 10.26 -10.87 -32.20
C MET A 2 9.19 -10.65 -31.12
N PRO A 3 7.89 -10.76 -31.45
CA PRO A 3 6.84 -10.65 -30.44
C PRO A 3 7.03 -11.75 -29.39
N ARG A 4 7.07 -11.39 -28.10
CA ARG A 4 7.02 -12.36 -27.00
C ARG A 4 5.71 -13.14 -27.13
N VAL A 5 5.81 -14.44 -27.32
CA VAL A 5 4.63 -15.30 -27.49
C VAL A 5 4.15 -15.64 -26.09
N THR A 6 3.19 -14.87 -25.58
CA THR A 6 2.40 -15.17 -24.39
C THR A 6 1.19 -16.03 -24.77
N SER A 7 0.52 -16.61 -23.78
CA SER A 7 -0.69 -17.42 -24.01
C SER A 7 -1.88 -16.52 -24.40
N PRO A 8 -2.35 -16.52 -25.66
CA PRO A 8 -3.34 -15.54 -26.11
C PRO A 8 -4.68 -15.70 -25.40
N GLY A 9 -5.31 -14.58 -25.05
CA GLY A 9 -6.61 -14.52 -24.38
C GLY A 9 -6.57 -14.87 -22.89
N THR A 10 -5.39 -15.05 -22.31
CA THR A 10 -5.24 -15.34 -20.87
C THR A 10 -4.87 -14.10 -20.07
N ALA A 11 -5.41 -14.01 -18.85
CA ALA A 11 -5.14 -12.89 -17.95
C ALA A 11 -4.83 -13.39 -16.54
N LEU A 12 -4.01 -12.63 -15.83
CA LEU A 12 -3.74 -12.79 -14.41
C LEU A 12 -4.27 -11.56 -13.66
N LEU A 13 -5.09 -11.78 -12.64
CA LEU A 13 -5.54 -10.76 -11.70
C LEU A 13 -4.85 -10.99 -10.35
N ALA A 14 -3.91 -10.11 -10.02
CA ALA A 14 -3.25 -10.09 -8.73
C ALA A 14 -3.89 -9.02 -7.83
N VAL A 15 -4.34 -9.39 -6.63
CA VAL A 15 -5.03 -8.49 -5.71
C VAL A 15 -4.29 -8.42 -4.38
N HIS A 16 -3.90 -7.21 -3.98
CA HIS A 16 -3.51 -6.93 -2.61
C HIS A 16 -4.65 -6.25 -1.86
N LEU A 17 -5.10 -6.85 -0.76
CA LEU A 17 -6.08 -6.26 0.14
C LEU A 17 -5.43 -5.90 1.48
N ASP A 18 -5.28 -4.59 1.73
CA ASP A 18 -4.80 -4.05 2.99
C ASP A 18 -5.78 -4.40 4.13
N ARG A 19 -5.20 -4.88 5.23
CA ARG A 19 -5.91 -5.27 6.45
C ARG A 19 -5.45 -4.47 7.66
N SER A 20 -4.80 -3.33 7.44
CA SER A 20 -4.35 -2.42 8.48
C SER A 20 -5.46 -2.12 9.49
N SER A 21 -5.07 -1.93 10.75
CA SER A 21 -6.00 -1.66 11.84
C SER A 21 -6.84 -0.40 11.63
N MET A 22 -6.36 0.55 10.82
CA MET A 22 -7.10 1.74 10.40
C MET A 22 -8.33 1.40 9.55
N LEU A 23 -8.24 0.35 8.73
CA LEU A 23 -9.34 -0.14 7.88
C LEU A 23 -10.30 -1.07 8.61
N ARG A 24 -10.08 -1.37 9.90
CA ARG A 24 -10.92 -2.30 10.70
C ARG A 24 -12.43 -2.10 10.52
N PRO A 25 -12.97 -0.87 10.49
CA PRO A 25 -14.42 -0.68 10.32
C PRO A 25 -14.94 -0.96 8.91
N LEU A 26 -14.04 -1.01 7.92
CA LEU A 26 -14.34 -1.20 6.50
C LEU A 26 -14.05 -2.62 6.02
N LEU A 27 -13.32 -3.43 6.80
CA LEU A 27 -12.99 -4.83 6.47
C LEU A 27 -14.19 -5.67 6.02
N PRO A 28 -15.40 -5.59 6.62
CA PRO A 28 -16.55 -6.34 6.12
C PRO A 28 -16.95 -5.94 4.70
N ALA A 29 -16.91 -4.64 4.38
CA ALA A 29 -17.25 -4.11 3.06
C ALA A 29 -16.17 -4.44 2.03
N LEU A 30 -14.90 -4.32 2.41
CA LEU A 30 -13.76 -4.72 1.59
C LEU A 30 -13.81 -6.20 1.21
N ARG A 31 -14.11 -7.08 2.19
CA ARG A 31 -14.28 -8.51 1.94
C ARG A 31 -15.44 -8.79 0.99
N ALA A 32 -16.59 -8.14 1.20
CA ALA A 32 -17.77 -8.32 0.39
C ALA A 32 -17.53 -7.83 -1.05
N GLY A 33 -17.00 -6.62 -1.23
CA GLY A 33 -16.70 -6.08 -2.55
C GLY A 33 -15.62 -6.87 -3.30
N LEU A 34 -14.61 -7.42 -2.62
CA LEU A 34 -13.65 -8.33 -3.27
C LEU A 34 -14.33 -9.64 -3.71
N ALA A 35 -15.22 -10.17 -2.87
CA ALA A 35 -16.01 -11.36 -3.20
C ALA A 35 -16.92 -11.12 -4.43
N ASP A 36 -17.53 -9.95 -4.53
CA ASP A 36 -18.40 -9.56 -5.65
C ASP A 36 -17.56 -9.31 -6.91
N LEU A 37 -16.44 -8.59 -6.80
CA LEU A 37 -15.48 -8.41 -7.90
C LEU A 37 -15.03 -9.74 -8.47
N LEU A 38 -14.63 -10.70 -7.63
CA LEU A 38 -14.26 -12.03 -8.09
C LEU A 38 -15.43 -12.77 -8.73
N GLU A 39 -16.68 -12.49 -8.39
CA GLU A 39 -17.83 -13.11 -9.06
C GLU A 39 -18.06 -12.51 -10.45
N ASP A 40 -17.96 -11.19 -10.56
CA ASP A 40 -18.10 -10.45 -11.83
C ASP A 40 -17.02 -10.83 -12.87
N GLN A 41 -15.87 -11.34 -12.44
CA GLN A 41 -14.80 -11.76 -13.35
C GLN A 41 -15.01 -13.15 -13.98
N ALA A 42 -16.15 -13.81 -13.75
CA ALA A 42 -16.51 -15.05 -14.42
C ALA A 42 -16.77 -14.87 -15.92
N GLY A 43 -16.56 -15.93 -16.71
CA GLY A 43 -16.89 -15.97 -18.14
C GLY A 43 -15.71 -16.36 -19.04
N PRO A 44 -15.83 -16.18 -20.36
CA PRO A 44 -14.75 -16.49 -21.30
C PRO A 44 -13.45 -15.76 -20.95
N GLY A 45 -12.33 -16.49 -20.97
CA GLY A 45 -11.02 -15.96 -20.59
C GLY A 45 -10.92 -15.58 -19.11
N GLU A 46 -11.63 -16.30 -18.22
CA GLU A 46 -11.56 -16.14 -16.76
C GLU A 46 -10.10 -16.02 -16.30
N PRO A 47 -9.75 -14.97 -15.53
CA PRO A 47 -8.37 -14.76 -15.16
C PRO A 47 -7.93 -15.80 -14.13
N GLU A 48 -6.65 -16.17 -14.19
CA GLU A 48 -5.99 -16.72 -13.01
C GLU A 48 -5.95 -15.63 -11.93
N VAL A 49 -6.06 -16.03 -10.66
CA VAL A 49 -6.17 -15.08 -9.56
C VAL A 49 -5.12 -15.38 -8.49
N VAL A 50 -4.44 -14.32 -8.05
CA VAL A 50 -3.64 -14.30 -6.82
C VAL A 50 -4.30 -13.31 -5.87
N VAL A 51 -4.62 -13.74 -4.65
CA VAL A 51 -5.14 -12.84 -3.61
C VAL A 51 -4.20 -12.84 -2.42
N ALA A 52 -3.72 -11.66 -2.03
CA ALA A 52 -2.88 -11.45 -0.87
C ALA A 52 -3.59 -10.53 0.12
N THR A 53 -3.98 -11.04 1.29
CA THR A 53 -4.64 -10.22 2.32
C THR A 53 -3.69 -9.91 3.49
N GLY A 54 -2.92 -8.84 3.37
CA GLY A 54 -2.04 -8.31 4.43
C GLY A 54 -0.87 -9.21 4.82
N ASN A 55 -1.11 -10.43 5.33
CA ASN A 55 -0.07 -11.35 5.81
C ASN A 55 0.07 -12.68 5.08
N ASP A 56 -0.81 -12.98 4.12
CA ASP A 56 -0.82 -14.30 3.47
C ASP A 56 0.45 -14.53 2.62
N LEU A 57 1.01 -13.45 2.06
CA LEU A 57 2.34 -13.44 1.43
C LEU A 57 3.45 -12.93 2.36
N THR A 58 3.14 -12.59 3.62
CA THR A 58 4.10 -11.89 4.50
C THR A 58 4.65 -12.69 5.66
N ARG A 59 4.06 -13.85 5.97
CA ARG A 59 4.76 -14.81 6.81
C ARG A 59 5.98 -15.28 6.04
N SER A 60 7.12 -14.63 6.28
CA SER A 60 8.39 -15.25 5.99
C SER A 60 8.34 -16.63 6.63
N LEU A 61 8.50 -17.65 5.80
CA LEU A 61 8.82 -18.98 6.27
C LEU A 61 10.10 -18.87 7.12
N SER A 62 10.38 -19.87 7.93
CA SER A 62 11.52 -19.85 8.85
C SER A 62 12.88 -19.61 8.16
N ASP A 63 12.94 -19.81 6.84
CA ASP A 63 14.10 -19.58 5.98
C ASP A 63 14.15 -18.16 5.36
N GLY A 64 13.19 -17.29 5.69
CA GLY A 64 13.08 -15.93 5.16
C GLY A 64 12.27 -15.84 3.85
N SER A 65 11.98 -16.96 3.19
CA SER A 65 11.22 -16.98 1.93
C SER A 65 9.74 -16.65 2.15
N HIS A 66 9.07 -16.15 1.12
CA HIS A 66 7.63 -15.86 1.17
C HIS A 66 6.85 -17.01 0.53
N PRO A 67 5.59 -17.26 0.96
CA PRO A 67 4.73 -18.20 0.27
C PRO A 67 4.60 -17.77 -1.20
N PRO A 68 4.71 -18.69 -2.16
CA PRO A 68 4.60 -18.35 -3.57
C PRO A 68 3.22 -17.77 -3.87
N ALA A 69 3.17 -16.78 -4.76
CA ALA A 69 1.93 -16.23 -5.31
C ALA A 69 1.36 -17.19 -6.35
N VAL A 70 0.96 -18.40 -5.92
CA VAL A 70 0.45 -19.45 -6.81
C VAL A 70 -0.88 -19.01 -7.40
N PRO A 71 -0.99 -18.77 -8.72
CA PRO A 71 -2.24 -18.38 -9.31
C PRO A 71 -3.21 -19.55 -9.26
N THR A 72 -4.47 -19.25 -8.97
CA THR A 72 -5.53 -20.25 -8.86
C THR A 72 -6.75 -19.82 -9.66
N SER A 73 -7.74 -20.71 -9.79
CA SER A 73 -9.00 -20.31 -10.43
C SER A 73 -9.70 -19.26 -9.57
N ARG A 74 -10.43 -18.34 -10.19
CA ARG A 74 -11.23 -17.33 -9.49
C ARG A 74 -12.23 -17.97 -8.50
N THR A 75 -12.83 -19.11 -8.85
CA THR A 75 -13.67 -19.89 -7.91
C THR A 75 -12.90 -20.34 -6.66
N ALA A 76 -11.68 -20.85 -6.82
CA ALA A 76 -10.83 -21.27 -5.71
C ALA A 76 -10.37 -20.08 -4.86
N ALA A 77 -9.95 -18.97 -5.49
CA ALA A 77 -9.60 -17.73 -4.80
C ALA A 77 -10.80 -17.20 -3.97
N ARG A 78 -12.00 -17.24 -4.54
CA ARG A 78 -13.24 -16.82 -3.87
C ARG A 78 -13.60 -17.70 -2.68
N ALA A 79 -13.39 -19.01 -2.79
CA ALA A 79 -13.60 -19.98 -1.72
C ALA A 79 -12.55 -19.86 -0.60
N ALA A 80 -11.32 -19.46 -0.95
CA ALA A 80 -10.22 -19.25 0.00
C ALA A 80 -10.38 -17.97 0.83
N LEU A 81 -11.22 -17.01 0.42
CA LEU A 81 -11.47 -15.81 1.20
C LEU A 81 -12.01 -16.17 2.60
N PRO A 82 -11.37 -15.68 3.68
CA PRO A 82 -11.84 -15.99 5.03
C PRO A 82 -13.22 -15.37 5.25
N ALA A 83 -14.09 -16.08 5.98
CA ALA A 83 -15.44 -15.60 6.30
C ALA A 83 -15.43 -14.23 7.00
N ARG A 84 -14.35 -13.92 7.73
CA ARG A 84 -14.11 -12.62 8.37
C ARG A 84 -12.65 -12.21 8.21
N LEU A 85 -12.40 -11.03 7.65
CA LEU A 85 -11.09 -10.41 7.68
C LEU A 85 -10.82 -9.86 9.09
N ARG A 86 -9.65 -10.20 9.63
CA ARG A 86 -9.16 -9.63 10.89
C ARG A 86 -8.20 -8.48 10.59
N ALA A 87 -8.31 -7.39 11.34
CA ALA A 87 -7.30 -6.35 11.30
C ALA A 87 -5.92 -6.91 11.67
N LEU A 88 -4.88 -6.36 11.04
CA LEU A 88 -3.49 -6.67 11.31
C LEU A 88 -2.78 -5.39 11.74
N ASP A 89 -1.93 -5.52 12.76
CA ASP A 89 -0.96 -4.50 13.10
C ASP A 89 0.28 -4.75 12.26
N GLY A 90 0.79 -3.73 11.56
CA GLY A 90 2.02 -3.85 10.79
C GLY A 90 1.89 -3.68 9.28
N PRO A 91 1.31 -4.63 8.51
CA PRO A 91 1.36 -4.56 7.06
C PRO A 91 0.52 -3.37 6.56
N ASP A 92 1.21 -2.40 5.98
CA ASP A 92 0.64 -1.32 5.21
C ASP A 92 0.49 -1.74 3.74
N LEU A 93 -0.36 -1.02 3.00
CA LEU A 93 -0.55 -1.19 1.56
C LEU A 93 0.79 -1.26 0.79
N ARG A 94 1.81 -0.51 1.24
CA ARG A 94 3.13 -0.47 0.63
C ARG A 94 3.87 -1.80 0.73
N THR A 95 4.03 -2.33 1.95
CA THR A 95 4.76 -3.59 2.17
C THR A 95 4.06 -4.74 1.47
N GLY A 96 2.73 -4.73 1.50
CA GLY A 96 1.90 -5.68 0.78
C GLY A 96 2.04 -5.59 -0.74
N ALA A 97 2.04 -4.38 -1.30
CA ALA A 97 2.22 -4.15 -2.73
C ALA A 97 3.60 -4.60 -3.22
N ALA A 98 4.69 -4.22 -2.53
CA ALA A 98 6.04 -4.65 -2.88
C ALA A 98 6.13 -6.18 -3.00
N ARG A 99 5.65 -6.88 -1.97
CA ARG A 99 5.70 -8.35 -1.91
C ARG A 99 4.81 -9.02 -2.94
N LEU A 100 3.63 -8.47 -3.21
CA LEU A 100 2.77 -9.00 -4.28
C LEU A 100 3.45 -8.87 -5.64
N LEU A 101 4.04 -7.70 -5.93
CA LEU A 101 4.74 -7.46 -7.20
C LEU A 101 5.94 -8.40 -7.36
N ASP A 102 6.74 -8.57 -6.31
CA ASP A 102 7.90 -9.47 -6.31
C ASP A 102 7.42 -10.93 -6.51
N ALA A 103 6.44 -11.39 -5.72
CA ALA A 103 5.95 -12.77 -5.79
C ALA A 103 5.28 -13.12 -7.14
N VAL A 104 4.50 -12.21 -7.72
CA VAL A 104 3.92 -12.40 -9.06
C VAL A 104 5.02 -12.34 -10.13
N GLY A 105 6.00 -11.46 -9.97
CA GLY A 105 7.14 -11.35 -10.89
C GLY A 105 7.96 -12.64 -10.93
N ASP A 106 8.28 -13.19 -9.76
CA ASP A 106 9.03 -14.45 -9.60
C ASP A 106 8.26 -15.64 -10.20
N GLU A 107 6.96 -15.74 -9.90
CA GLU A 107 6.08 -16.77 -10.47
C GLU A 107 6.04 -16.70 -12.01
N LEU A 108 5.86 -15.51 -12.58
CA LEU A 108 5.82 -15.34 -14.04
C LEU A 108 7.19 -15.58 -14.68
N ALA A 109 8.28 -15.19 -14.02
CA ALA A 109 9.64 -15.44 -14.50
C ALA A 109 9.98 -16.94 -14.53
N ALA A 110 9.41 -17.72 -13.60
CA ALA A 110 9.57 -19.17 -13.54
C ALA A 110 8.79 -19.92 -14.63
N ARG A 111 7.78 -19.28 -15.25
CA ARG A 111 7.03 -19.87 -16.37
C ARG A 111 7.78 -19.73 -17.69
N ASP A 112 7.61 -20.74 -18.54
CA ASP A 112 7.95 -20.64 -19.95
C ASP A 112 7.17 -19.48 -20.59
N GLU A 113 7.79 -18.76 -21.53
CA GLU A 113 7.20 -17.56 -22.13
C GLU A 113 5.80 -17.83 -22.72
N ALA A 114 5.62 -19.00 -23.35
CA ALA A 114 4.36 -19.44 -23.96
C ALA A 114 3.23 -19.67 -22.96
N ASP A 115 3.55 -19.89 -21.68
CA ASP A 115 2.58 -20.13 -20.60
C ASP A 115 2.31 -18.88 -19.77
N ARG A 116 2.99 -17.77 -20.05
CA ARG A 116 2.76 -16.50 -19.37
C ARG A 116 1.44 -15.90 -19.82
N PRO A 117 0.70 -15.25 -18.89
CA PRO A 117 -0.54 -14.58 -19.23
C PRO A 117 -0.26 -13.45 -20.22
N GLU A 118 -1.15 -13.29 -21.19
CA GLU A 118 -1.08 -12.18 -22.14
C GLU A 118 -1.28 -10.83 -21.45
N ARG A 119 -2.06 -10.80 -20.36
CA ARG A 119 -2.27 -9.60 -19.55
C ARG A 119 -2.14 -9.83 -18.06
N VAL A 120 -1.52 -8.88 -17.35
CA VAL A 120 -1.43 -8.86 -15.89
C VAL A 120 -2.09 -7.59 -15.38
N VAL A 121 -3.08 -7.74 -14.50
CA VAL A 121 -3.72 -6.63 -13.78
C VAL A 121 -3.45 -6.78 -12.30
N VAL A 122 -2.86 -5.75 -11.69
CA VAL A 122 -2.58 -5.71 -10.25
C VAL A 122 -3.50 -4.69 -9.60
N LEU A 123 -4.37 -5.16 -8.71
CA LEU A 123 -5.29 -4.34 -7.93
C LEU A 123 -4.77 -4.16 -6.51
N LEU A 124 -4.41 -2.94 -6.15
CA LEU A 124 -3.98 -2.54 -4.82
C LEU A 124 -5.14 -1.86 -4.09
N VAL A 125 -5.57 -2.41 -2.96
CA VAL A 125 -6.72 -1.88 -2.18
C VAL A 125 -6.26 -1.57 -0.77
N GLY A 126 -6.31 -0.31 -0.36
CA GLY A 126 -5.89 0.09 0.98
C GLY A 126 -5.77 1.59 1.17
N GLU A 127 -5.19 2.02 2.30
CA GLU A 127 -4.92 3.44 2.56
C GLU A 127 -3.53 3.81 2.03
N ALA A 128 -3.47 4.67 1.01
CA ALA A 128 -2.22 5.00 0.31
C ALA A 128 -1.47 6.22 0.89
N ALA A 129 -2.00 6.85 1.94
CA ALA A 129 -1.43 8.07 2.51
C ALA A 129 -0.17 7.84 3.39
N VAL A 130 0.15 6.59 3.74
CA VAL A 130 1.14 6.27 4.79
C VAL A 130 2.46 5.75 4.20
N GLY A 131 3.58 6.24 4.74
CA GLY A 131 4.92 5.70 4.48
C GLY A 131 5.64 6.22 3.24
N ASP A 132 6.92 5.86 3.11
CA ASP A 132 7.75 6.12 1.92
C ASP A 132 7.52 5.02 0.89
N THR A 133 6.98 5.40 -0.27
CA THR A 133 6.56 4.51 -1.37
C THR A 133 7.59 4.42 -2.50
N THR A 134 8.80 4.98 -2.33
CA THR A 134 9.80 5.10 -3.39
C THR A 134 10.12 3.76 -4.07
N GLU A 135 10.43 2.72 -3.29
CA GLU A 135 10.73 1.39 -3.85
C GLU A 135 9.54 0.75 -4.58
N VAL A 136 8.32 0.92 -4.03
CA VAL A 136 7.11 0.37 -4.66
C VAL A 136 6.83 1.09 -5.98
N ARG A 137 7.04 2.40 -6.02
CA ARG A 137 6.90 3.20 -7.23
C ARG A 137 7.91 2.79 -8.31
N GLU A 138 9.16 2.55 -7.94
CA GLU A 138 10.18 2.06 -8.86
C GLU A 138 9.82 0.69 -9.44
N ARG A 139 9.36 -0.24 -8.58
CA ARG A 139 8.82 -1.54 -9.02
C ARG A 139 7.64 -1.39 -9.98
N ILE A 140 6.63 -0.59 -9.63
CA ILE A 140 5.46 -0.34 -10.48
C ILE A 140 5.87 0.21 -11.85
N THR A 141 6.76 1.21 -11.87
CA THR A 141 7.27 1.82 -13.10
C THR A 141 7.99 0.79 -13.96
N HIS A 142 8.83 -0.05 -13.35
CA HIS A 142 9.51 -1.14 -14.05
C HIS A 142 8.53 -2.14 -14.64
N GLN A 143 7.55 -2.62 -13.87
CA GLN A 143 6.57 -3.61 -14.33
C GLN A 143 5.69 -3.08 -15.47
N GLN A 144 5.27 -1.82 -15.39
CA GLN A 144 4.54 -1.14 -16.46
C GLN A 144 5.38 -1.00 -17.73
N ALA A 145 6.62 -0.53 -17.62
CA ALA A 145 7.47 -0.27 -18.79
C ALA A 145 7.99 -1.55 -19.46
N ALA A 146 8.38 -2.56 -18.67
CA ALA A 146 9.03 -3.76 -19.18
C ALA A 146 8.05 -4.86 -19.61
N TYR A 147 6.87 -4.91 -18.96
CA TYR A 147 5.91 -6.01 -19.13
C TYR A 147 4.48 -5.53 -19.38
N ALA A 148 4.24 -4.21 -19.46
CA ALA A 148 2.91 -3.64 -19.67
C ALA A 148 1.86 -4.12 -18.64
N TRP A 149 2.27 -4.29 -17.38
CA TRP A 149 1.33 -4.61 -16.31
C TRP A 149 0.40 -3.42 -16.06
N GLU A 150 -0.89 -3.70 -15.88
CA GLU A 150 -1.89 -2.69 -15.51
C GLU A 150 -1.97 -2.62 -13.99
N ILE A 151 -1.56 -1.50 -13.40
CA ILE A 151 -1.59 -1.31 -11.95
C ILE A 151 -2.74 -0.36 -11.60
N VAL A 152 -3.63 -0.81 -10.72
CA VAL A 152 -4.84 -0.11 -10.30
C VAL A 152 -4.80 0.11 -8.79
N LEU A 153 -5.16 1.32 -8.36
CA LEU A 153 -5.22 1.68 -6.94
C LEU A 153 -6.65 2.04 -6.53
N VAL A 154 -7.18 1.33 -5.53
CA VAL A 154 -8.36 1.71 -4.78
C VAL A 154 -7.89 2.29 -3.44
N ASP A 155 -7.83 3.61 -3.38
CA ASP A 155 -7.41 4.34 -2.18
C ASP A 155 -8.59 4.50 -1.22
N VAL A 156 -8.52 3.83 -0.07
CA VAL A 156 -9.61 3.77 0.90
C VAL A 156 -9.41 4.82 1.98
N THR A 157 -10.29 5.82 1.99
CA THR A 157 -10.25 6.85 3.04
C THR A 157 -10.87 6.31 4.33
N SER A 158 -10.04 6.15 5.37
CA SER A 158 -10.50 5.65 6.69
C SER A 158 -11.37 6.68 7.45
N GLY A 159 -11.52 7.89 6.92
CA GLY A 159 -12.38 8.93 7.48
C GLY A 159 -11.87 9.51 8.80
N GLY A 160 -10.57 9.36 9.08
CA GLY A 160 -9.89 10.17 10.08
C GLY A 160 -10.24 11.63 9.85
N ILE A 161 -10.62 12.35 10.91
CA ILE A 161 -10.84 13.79 10.80
C ILE A 161 -9.53 14.36 10.24
N PRO A 162 -9.52 15.05 9.10
CA PRO A 162 -8.31 15.71 8.64
C PRO A 162 -7.81 16.56 9.80
N VAL A 163 -6.59 16.31 10.27
CA VAL A 163 -6.03 16.90 11.51
C VAL A 163 -6.16 18.44 11.50
N ALA A 164 -6.21 19.04 10.31
CA ALA A 164 -6.51 20.44 10.07
C ALA A 164 -7.81 20.95 10.72
N LYS A 165 -8.85 20.12 10.86
CA LYS A 165 -10.16 20.55 11.39
C LYS A 165 -10.27 20.48 12.92
N VAL A 166 -9.38 19.76 13.60
CA VAL A 166 -9.34 19.70 15.07
C VAL A 166 -8.66 20.94 15.66
N LEU A 167 -7.59 21.43 15.01
CA LEU A 167 -6.89 22.66 15.42
C LEU A 167 -7.71 23.94 15.20
N ALA A 168 -8.60 23.96 14.20
CA ALA A 168 -9.48 25.11 13.96
C ALA A 168 -10.58 25.27 15.04
N ARG A 169 -10.88 24.25 15.84
CA ARG A 169 -11.87 24.32 16.93
C ARG A 169 -11.26 24.62 18.31
N THR A 170 -9.96 24.38 18.49
CA THR A 170 -9.23 24.70 19.72
C THR A 170 -8.55 26.07 19.68
N GLY A 171 -8.66 26.82 18.58
CA GLY A 171 -8.24 28.23 18.46
C GLY A 171 -9.06 29.23 19.27
N GLY A 172 -9.50 28.87 20.48
CA GLY A 172 -9.84 29.85 21.50
C GLY A 172 -8.56 30.49 21.99
N ALA A 173 -8.41 31.80 21.75
CA ALA A 173 -7.24 32.58 22.12
C ALA A 173 -6.84 32.34 23.58
N PRO A 174 -5.58 31.96 23.89
CA PRO A 174 -5.12 31.93 25.27
C PRO A 174 -5.04 33.37 25.79
N ALA A 175 -5.81 33.66 26.84
CA ALA A 175 -5.60 34.85 27.65
C ALA A 175 -4.18 34.78 28.22
N ALA A 176 -3.35 35.73 27.84
CA ALA A 176 -2.02 35.91 28.38
C ALA A 176 -2.15 36.29 29.86
N ASP A 177 -1.69 35.42 30.75
CA ASP A 177 -1.41 35.81 32.13
C ASP A 177 0.05 35.48 32.46
N ALA A 178 0.79 36.56 32.68
CA ALA A 178 2.16 36.56 33.13
C ALA A 178 2.15 36.74 34.64
N ARG A 179 2.76 35.81 35.39
CA ARG A 179 3.57 36.13 36.59
C ARG A 179 4.24 34.91 37.23
N SER A 180 5.57 35.03 37.24
CA SER A 180 6.46 34.91 38.39
C SER A 180 6.96 33.54 38.87
N ALA A 181 8.29 33.51 38.99
CA ALA A 181 9.19 32.49 39.46
C ALA A 181 9.10 32.18 40.96
N ALA A 182 9.50 30.98 41.37
CA ALA A 182 10.70 30.72 42.20
C ALA A 182 10.83 29.23 42.56
N ALA A 183 12.04 28.68 42.42
CA ALA A 183 12.49 27.41 43.01
C ALA A 183 12.94 27.65 44.48
N PRO A 184 13.24 26.62 45.32
CA PRO A 184 14.47 25.82 45.18
C PRO A 184 14.44 24.35 45.67
N ALA A 185 15.63 23.75 45.65
CA ALA A 185 16.07 22.35 45.70
C ALA A 185 16.04 21.60 47.05
N ALA A 186 16.15 20.25 46.98
CA ALA A 186 17.08 19.36 47.73
C ALA A 186 16.81 17.88 47.32
N ALA A 187 17.78 17.12 46.75
CA ALA A 187 18.76 16.21 47.40
C ALA A 187 18.09 14.96 48.07
N SER A 188 18.53 13.70 48.03
CA SER A 188 19.76 12.98 47.61
C SER A 188 19.50 11.46 47.73
N ALA A 189 20.45 10.66 47.19
CA ALA A 189 20.82 9.27 47.53
C ALA A 189 19.97 8.10 46.99
N ALA A 190 20.49 6.90 46.70
CA ALA A 190 21.82 6.35 46.39
C ALA A 190 21.56 4.87 45.98
N ALA A 191 22.37 4.30 45.09
CA ALA A 191 22.40 2.87 44.74
C ALA A 191 23.02 2.03 45.89
N PRO A 192 23.08 0.66 45.89
CA PRO A 192 23.83 -0.11 44.89
C PRO A 192 23.30 -1.55 44.58
N ALA A 193 24.13 -2.23 43.78
CA ALA A 193 23.99 -3.45 42.99
C ALA A 193 24.01 -4.82 43.72
N ALA A 194 23.65 -5.87 42.95
CA ALA A 194 24.25 -7.22 42.81
C ALA A 194 23.13 -8.25 42.53
N GLY A 195 23.24 -9.28 41.70
CA GLY A 195 24.34 -9.82 40.91
C GLY A 195 23.84 -11.00 40.05
N THR A 196 24.48 -11.15 38.90
CA THR A 196 24.87 -12.35 38.15
C THR A 196 24.25 -13.73 38.47
N GLY A 197 23.67 -14.34 37.43
CA GLY A 197 23.57 -15.79 37.25
C GLY A 197 23.73 -16.15 35.77
N ALA A 198 24.95 -16.55 35.40
CA ALA A 198 25.32 -17.02 34.06
C ALA A 198 25.02 -18.52 33.93
N VAL A 199 24.42 -18.93 32.81
CA VAL A 199 24.33 -20.35 32.42
C VAL A 199 25.02 -20.53 31.09
N ASP A 200 26.08 -21.33 31.12
CA ASP A 200 26.80 -21.88 29.98
C ASP A 200 25.87 -22.64 29.05
N ASN A 201 25.98 -22.39 27.73
CA ASN A 201 25.65 -23.39 26.74
C ASN A 201 26.62 -23.32 25.57
N ARG A 202 27.67 -24.12 25.70
CA ARG A 202 28.69 -24.39 24.69
C ARG A 202 28.18 -25.54 23.83
N ALA A 203 27.63 -25.24 22.67
CA ALA A 203 27.37 -26.22 21.62
C ALA A 203 28.32 -25.97 20.46
N ASP A 204 29.14 -26.99 20.24
CA ASP A 204 30.17 -27.19 19.23
C ASP A 204 29.51 -27.38 17.86
N THR A 205 29.84 -26.56 16.87
CA THR A 205 29.66 -26.91 15.46
C THR A 205 30.86 -26.43 14.65
N ARG A 206 31.74 -27.39 14.35
CA ARG A 206 32.79 -27.28 13.35
C ARG A 206 32.20 -27.30 11.94
N GLY A 207 32.70 -26.40 11.11
CA GLY A 207 33.17 -26.72 9.77
C GLY A 207 32.13 -26.80 8.63
N ALA A 208 32.12 -25.77 7.78
CA ALA A 208 32.14 -25.93 6.33
C ALA A 208 32.61 -24.61 5.69
N GLY A 209 33.64 -24.71 4.85
CA GLY A 209 34.36 -23.58 4.28
C GLY A 209 33.53 -22.77 3.29
N SER A 210 33.58 -21.45 3.45
CA SER A 210 33.14 -20.49 2.43
C SER A 210 34.33 -20.08 1.58
N ARG A 211 34.29 -20.44 0.29
CA ARG A 211 35.20 -19.91 -0.73
C ARG A 211 34.77 -18.48 -1.02
N SER A 212 35.67 -17.56 -0.70
CA SER A 212 35.58 -16.15 -1.08
C SER A 212 35.70 -16.03 -2.61
N VAL A 213 34.66 -15.54 -3.26
CA VAL A 213 34.68 -15.11 -4.66
C VAL A 213 34.74 -13.59 -4.66
N ALA A 214 35.79 -13.07 -5.28
CA ALA A 214 36.12 -11.66 -5.36
C ALA A 214 35.03 -10.84 -6.05
N ALA A 215 34.65 -9.74 -5.41
CA ALA A 215 33.87 -8.67 -6.02
C ALA A 215 34.80 -7.76 -6.86
N PRO A 216 34.40 -7.35 -8.08
CA PRO A 216 35.14 -6.33 -8.82
C PRO A 216 34.82 -4.90 -8.33
N GLU A 217 35.86 -4.07 -8.37
CA GLU A 217 35.90 -2.63 -8.06
C GLU A 217 34.80 -1.80 -8.78
N PRO A 218 34.23 -0.79 -8.11
CA PRO A 218 33.50 0.27 -8.79
C PRO A 218 34.45 1.33 -9.34
N ALA A 219 34.37 1.54 -10.66
CA ALA A 219 35.08 2.59 -11.37
C ALA A 219 34.60 3.99 -10.95
N ALA A 220 35.58 4.88 -10.82
CA ALA A 220 35.45 6.30 -10.52
C ALA A 220 34.49 7.03 -11.47
N ARG A 221 33.69 7.95 -10.91
CA ARG A 221 33.04 9.02 -11.66
C ARG A 221 33.42 10.37 -11.08
N ASP A 222 33.92 11.19 -11.98
CA ASP A 222 34.43 12.54 -11.78
C ASP A 222 33.36 13.52 -11.30
N ALA A 223 33.82 14.43 -10.45
CA ALA A 223 33.11 15.61 -9.99
C ALA A 223 33.36 16.78 -10.97
N ALA A 224 32.30 17.47 -11.37
CA ALA A 224 32.36 18.85 -11.83
C ALA A 224 30.95 19.48 -11.82
N GLY A 225 30.81 20.67 -11.25
CA GLY A 225 29.66 21.55 -11.53
C GLY A 225 29.09 22.29 -10.32
N ILE A 226 29.85 23.25 -9.79
CA ILE A 226 29.40 24.27 -8.84
C ILE A 226 28.73 25.38 -9.66
N GLY A 227 27.50 25.77 -9.30
CA GLY A 227 26.78 26.89 -9.91
C GLY A 227 25.91 27.59 -8.87
N GLU A 228 26.39 28.73 -8.39
CA GLU A 228 25.80 29.62 -7.39
C GLU A 228 25.17 30.85 -8.08
N ALA A 229 23.92 31.20 -7.72
CA ALA A 229 23.25 32.52 -7.82
C ALA A 229 21.72 32.29 -7.70
N ALA A 230 20.88 33.09 -7.05
CA ALA A 230 21.01 34.40 -6.42
C ALA A 230 19.91 34.57 -5.35
N ALA A 231 20.19 35.47 -4.41
CA ALA A 231 19.27 35.96 -3.39
C ALA A 231 18.21 36.92 -3.96
N GLY A 232 17.03 36.97 -3.34
CA GLY A 232 16.17 38.15 -3.39
C GLY A 232 14.69 37.93 -3.07
N ALA A 233 14.30 38.38 -1.87
CA ALA A 233 13.09 39.17 -1.58
C ALA A 233 12.22 38.64 -0.41
N ARG A 234 12.21 39.42 0.67
CA ARG A 234 11.28 39.37 1.79
C ARG A 234 10.03 40.19 1.46
N GLY A 235 8.87 39.71 1.87
CA GLY A 235 7.62 40.49 1.92
C GLY A 235 6.45 39.59 2.29
N GLY A 236 6.03 39.65 3.56
CA GLY A 236 5.16 38.64 4.17
C GLY A 236 3.67 38.71 3.81
N THR A 237 2.93 37.74 4.34
CA THR A 237 1.51 37.84 4.72
C THR A 237 1.15 36.65 5.63
N GLY A 238 0.12 36.84 6.45
CA GLY A 238 -0.16 36.11 7.69
C GLY A 238 -0.14 34.58 7.63
N THR A 239 0.42 34.01 8.69
CA THR A 239 0.38 32.57 8.99
C THR A 239 -1.04 32.15 9.37
N VAL A 240 -1.87 31.89 8.37
CA VAL A 240 -3.01 30.99 8.52
C VAL A 240 -2.44 29.59 8.36
N LEU A 241 -2.54 28.77 9.41
CA LEU A 241 -2.16 27.35 9.37
C LEU A 241 -3.23 26.60 8.56
N GLY A 242 -3.20 26.81 7.25
CA GLY A 242 -3.96 26.07 6.27
C GLY A 242 -3.42 24.65 6.13
N GLU A 243 -4.33 23.75 5.79
CA GLU A 243 -4.08 22.45 5.15
C GLU A 243 -2.83 22.53 4.26
N LEU A 244 -1.81 21.68 4.49
CA LEU A 244 -0.63 21.61 3.61
C LEU A 244 -1.11 21.31 2.18
N PRO A 245 -1.09 22.29 1.25
CA PRO A 245 -1.48 22.04 -0.12
C PRO A 245 -0.32 21.26 -0.76
N GLY A 246 -0.60 20.07 -1.29
CA GLY A 246 0.36 19.40 -2.16
C GLY A 246 1.06 18.16 -1.59
N ALA A 247 0.48 17.45 -0.61
CA ALA A 247 0.76 16.02 -0.56
C ALA A 247 0.32 15.42 -1.91
N PRO A 248 1.21 14.78 -2.68
CA PRO A 248 0.81 14.18 -3.95
C PRO A 248 -0.36 13.24 -3.69
N ALA A 249 -1.42 13.36 -4.49
CA ALA A 249 -2.55 12.44 -4.44
C ALA A 249 -2.02 11.00 -4.37
N ALA A 250 -2.62 10.15 -3.55
CA ALA A 250 -2.21 8.76 -3.29
C ALA A 250 -1.61 8.04 -4.53
N ALA A 251 -2.27 8.20 -5.68
CA ALA A 251 -1.82 7.79 -7.01
C ALA A 251 -0.33 8.09 -7.29
N ALA A 252 0.08 9.35 -7.18
CA ALA A 252 1.42 9.82 -7.50
C ALA A 252 2.48 9.31 -6.52
N ARG A 253 2.11 8.94 -5.29
CA ARG A 253 3.04 8.31 -4.33
C ARG A 253 3.46 6.93 -4.81
N PHE A 254 2.51 6.12 -5.29
CA PHE A 254 2.77 4.79 -5.82
C PHE A 254 3.22 4.79 -7.29
N GLY A 255 3.17 5.93 -7.98
CA GLY A 255 3.41 5.98 -9.43
C GLY A 255 2.28 5.38 -10.25
N VAL A 256 1.10 5.21 -9.66
CA VAL A 256 -0.08 4.77 -10.39
C VAL A 256 -0.70 5.98 -11.09
N PRO A 257 -1.03 5.90 -12.38
CA PRO A 257 -1.71 6.99 -13.08
C PRO A 257 -3.01 7.39 -12.37
N ALA A 258 -3.32 8.69 -12.36
CA ALA A 258 -4.57 9.18 -11.76
C ALA A 258 -5.81 8.55 -12.43
N THR A 259 -5.73 8.26 -13.74
CA THR A 259 -6.76 7.53 -14.49
C THR A 259 -7.00 6.11 -13.97
N ALA A 260 -5.98 5.45 -13.42
CA ALA A 260 -6.05 4.11 -12.82
C ALA A 260 -6.13 4.13 -11.28
N THR A 261 -6.47 5.28 -10.70
CA THR A 261 -6.71 5.42 -9.26
C THR A 261 -8.13 5.89 -8.98
N ILE A 262 -8.80 5.24 -8.03
CA ILE A 262 -10.12 5.66 -7.52
C ILE A 262 -10.05 5.79 -6.00
N THR A 263 -10.61 6.87 -5.47
CA THR A 263 -10.68 7.12 -4.03
C THR A 263 -12.05 6.70 -3.52
N ALA A 264 -12.08 5.74 -2.59
CA ALA A 264 -13.29 5.32 -1.91
C ALA A 264 -13.62 6.30 -0.77
N GLY A 265 -14.84 6.82 -0.79
CA GLY A 265 -15.39 7.64 0.29
C GLY A 265 -15.43 6.90 1.62
N PRO A 266 -15.50 7.62 2.75
CA PRO A 266 -15.42 7.02 4.06
C PRO A 266 -16.68 6.20 4.35
N GLY A 267 -16.61 4.87 4.26
CA GLY A 267 -17.74 4.01 4.60
C GLY A 267 -17.89 2.80 3.69
N ALA A 268 -18.84 1.94 4.05
CA ALA A 268 -19.09 0.71 3.30
C ALA A 268 -19.58 0.99 1.87
N ALA A 269 -20.47 1.98 1.70
CA ALA A 269 -21.02 2.31 0.38
C ALA A 269 -19.94 2.80 -0.60
N GLY A 270 -19.06 3.71 -0.17
CA GLY A 270 -17.95 4.18 -1.00
C GLY A 270 -16.97 3.06 -1.36
N VAL A 271 -16.62 2.19 -0.41
CA VAL A 271 -15.78 1.02 -0.66
C VAL A 271 -16.42 0.05 -1.65
N THR A 272 -17.71 -0.27 -1.49
CA THR A 272 -18.45 -1.15 -2.41
C THR A 272 -18.49 -0.55 -3.82
N ALA A 273 -18.80 0.73 -3.96
CA ALA A 273 -18.82 1.42 -5.25
C ALA A 273 -17.44 1.46 -5.91
N ALA A 274 -16.37 1.71 -5.14
CA ALA A 274 -15.01 1.71 -5.65
C ALA A 274 -14.55 0.32 -6.14
N LEU A 275 -14.90 -0.75 -5.42
CA LEU A 275 -14.59 -2.13 -5.84
C LEU A 275 -15.43 -2.56 -7.05
N ALA A 276 -16.68 -2.11 -7.16
CA ALA A 276 -17.48 -2.31 -8.37
C ALA A 276 -16.86 -1.60 -9.59
N ALA A 277 -16.39 -0.36 -9.42
CA ALA A 277 -15.66 0.35 -10.47
C ALA A 277 -14.33 -0.36 -10.83
N ALA A 278 -13.60 -0.88 -9.84
CA ALA A 278 -12.40 -1.68 -10.08
C ALA A 278 -12.72 -2.96 -10.86
N SER A 279 -13.83 -3.64 -10.56
CA SER A 279 -14.33 -4.79 -11.32
C SER A 279 -14.57 -4.43 -12.78
N ALA A 280 -15.25 -3.30 -13.04
CA ALA A 280 -15.50 -2.80 -14.39
C ALA A 280 -14.19 -2.44 -15.13
N PHE A 281 -13.21 -1.85 -14.42
CA PHE A 281 -11.89 -1.58 -14.98
C PHE A 281 -11.17 -2.89 -15.39
N VAL A 282 -11.18 -3.92 -14.54
CA VAL A 282 -10.57 -5.23 -14.86
C VAL A 282 -11.22 -5.84 -16.10
N THR A 283 -12.56 -5.74 -16.23
CA THR A 283 -13.27 -6.18 -17.43
C THR A 283 -12.82 -5.42 -18.68
N ARG A 284 -12.68 -4.09 -18.61
CA ARG A 284 -12.14 -3.27 -19.71
C ARG A 284 -10.70 -3.66 -20.06
N ALA A 285 -9.85 -3.85 -19.06
CA ALA A 285 -8.47 -4.27 -19.24
C ALA A 285 -8.38 -5.63 -19.95
N ARG A 286 -9.21 -6.61 -19.57
CA ARG A 286 -9.24 -7.92 -20.22
C ARG A 286 -9.73 -7.87 -21.67
N ALA A 287 -10.59 -6.91 -22.01
CA ALA A 287 -11.11 -6.74 -23.37
C ALA A 287 -10.17 -5.96 -24.31
N ALA A 288 -9.31 -5.10 -23.75
CA ALA A 288 -8.35 -4.32 -24.53
C ALA A 288 -7.19 -5.19 -25.04
N ARG A 289 -6.59 -4.80 -26.17
CA ARG A 289 -5.47 -5.55 -26.75
C ARG A 289 -4.21 -5.46 -25.87
N PRO A 290 -3.26 -6.39 -26.03
CA PRO A 290 -1.97 -6.29 -25.37
C PRO A 290 -1.30 -4.96 -25.71
N HIS A 291 -0.73 -4.30 -24.70
CA HIS A 291 -0.08 -2.99 -24.81
C HIS A 291 -1.00 -1.82 -25.22
N GLU A 292 -2.29 -2.06 -25.44
CA GLU A 292 -3.25 -0.98 -25.65
C GLU A 292 -3.59 -0.34 -24.30
N PRO A 293 -3.49 1.00 -24.19
CA PRO A 293 -3.90 1.70 -22.98
C PRO A 293 -5.34 1.37 -22.61
N VAL A 294 -5.57 1.01 -21.35
CA VAL A 294 -6.91 0.77 -20.82
C VAL A 294 -7.55 2.10 -20.45
N GLU A 295 -8.81 2.29 -20.82
CA GLU A 295 -9.60 3.41 -20.34
C GLU A 295 -9.72 3.39 -18.81
N GLY A 296 -9.31 4.49 -18.18
CA GLY A 296 -9.32 4.66 -16.73
C GLY A 296 -10.71 4.65 -16.09
N PHE A 297 -10.75 5.05 -14.82
CA PHE A 297 -12.01 5.32 -14.12
C PHE A 297 -12.66 6.58 -14.66
N SER A 298 -13.92 6.44 -15.07
CA SER A 298 -14.80 7.53 -15.50
C SER A 298 -15.18 8.45 -14.33
N ASP A 299 -15.61 9.66 -14.65
CA ASP A 299 -16.09 10.61 -13.63
C ASP A 299 -17.32 10.09 -12.88
N ALA A 300 -18.19 9.33 -13.55
CA ALA A 300 -19.35 8.71 -12.92
C ALA A 300 -18.95 7.63 -11.90
N GLU A 301 -17.95 6.80 -12.22
CA GLU A 301 -17.39 5.81 -11.28
C GLU A 301 -16.76 6.51 -10.07
N ARG A 302 -15.99 7.58 -10.28
CA ARG A 302 -15.36 8.37 -9.21
C ARG A 302 -16.41 9.02 -8.30
N ALA A 303 -17.41 9.68 -8.89
CA ALA A 303 -18.51 10.30 -8.14
C ALA A 303 -19.32 9.26 -7.34
N ALA A 304 -19.54 8.07 -7.91
CA ALA A 304 -20.22 6.98 -7.21
C ALA A 304 -19.38 6.41 -6.05
N ALA A 305 -18.04 6.43 -6.14
CA ALA A 305 -17.15 6.01 -5.07
C ALA A 305 -17.01 7.05 -3.95
N GLU A 306 -17.18 8.34 -4.25
CA GLU A 306 -17.10 9.46 -3.30
C GLU A 306 -18.37 9.60 -2.42
N VAL A 307 -18.85 8.47 -1.87
CA VAL A 307 -20.00 8.47 -0.97
C VAL A 307 -19.58 8.97 0.41
N PRO A 308 -20.15 10.07 0.93
CA PRO A 308 -19.84 10.53 2.27
C PRO A 308 -20.35 9.55 3.33
N ASP A 309 -19.66 9.49 4.46
CA ASP A 309 -20.10 8.68 5.61
C ASP A 309 -21.40 9.27 6.20
N THR A 310 -22.54 8.67 5.88
CA THR A 310 -23.85 9.08 6.39
C THR A 310 -24.09 8.70 7.85
N ARG A 311 -23.14 7.99 8.50
CA ARG A 311 -23.29 7.62 9.90
C ARG A 311 -23.27 8.87 10.80
N PRO A 312 -24.13 8.91 11.84
CA PRO A 312 -24.17 10.02 12.78
C PRO A 312 -22.80 10.30 13.41
N ALA A 313 -22.43 11.57 13.55
CA ALA A 313 -21.13 11.98 14.08
C ALA A 313 -20.83 11.42 15.49
N TRP A 314 -21.85 11.25 16.34
CA TRP A 314 -21.71 10.67 17.68
C TRP A 314 -21.16 9.23 17.65
N ARG A 315 -21.47 8.44 16.60
CA ARG A 315 -20.89 7.10 16.42
C ARG A 315 -19.40 7.14 16.08
N LYS A 316 -18.92 8.23 15.48
CA LYS A 316 -17.49 8.45 15.22
C LYS A 316 -16.75 8.73 16.53
N PHE A 317 -17.34 9.53 17.43
CA PHE A 317 -16.75 9.85 18.73
C PHE A 317 -16.63 8.62 19.66
N LEU A 318 -17.65 7.76 19.72
CA LEU A 318 -17.59 6.55 20.56
C LEU A 318 -16.48 5.56 20.19
N ARG A 319 -15.90 5.67 18.99
CA ARG A 319 -14.77 4.83 18.55
C ARG A 319 -13.42 5.33 19.02
N LEU A 320 -13.29 6.63 19.28
CA LEU A 320 -12.05 7.23 19.77
C LEU A 320 -11.86 7.03 21.29
N SER A 321 -12.92 6.62 21.99
CA SER A 321 -12.94 6.53 23.46
C SER A 321 -12.75 5.12 24.03
N ARG A 322 -12.50 4.11 23.19
CA ARG A 322 -12.17 2.75 23.69
C ARG A 322 -10.64 2.58 23.70
N PRO A 323 -10.00 2.52 24.87
CA PRO A 323 -8.58 2.25 25.00
C PRO A 323 -8.23 0.82 24.55
#